data_AF-Q1YS92-F1
#
_entry.id   AF-Q1YS92-F1
#
_cell.length_a   1.000
_cell.length_b   1.000
_cell.length_c   1.000
_cell.angle_alpha   90.00
_cell.angle_beta   90.00
_cell.angle_gamma   90.00
#
_symmetry.space_group_name_H-M   'P 1'
#
loop_
_entity.id
_entity.type
_entity.pdbx_description
1 polymer ?
#
loop_
_entity_poly.entity_id
_entity_poly.type
_entity_poly.pdbx_seq_one_letter_code
_entity_poly.pdbx_strand_id
1 'polypeptide(L)' 'MSEHSVKVVWKRQLEETFTDNKYSRGHTWAFDGGAVVAASSAPSIVPLPY' A
#
# COMPACT_ATOMS: atom_id res chain seq x y z
N MET A 1 -2.06 4.45 29.04
CA MET A 1 -1.90 4.86 27.64
C MET A 1 -1.92 3.60 26.80
N SER A 2 -2.81 3.48 25.82
CA SER A 2 -2.86 2.34 24.90
C SER A 2 -2.13 2.69 23.59
N GLU A 3 -1.20 1.84 23.19
CA GLU A 3 -0.50 1.93 21.92
C GLU A 3 -1.26 1.11 20.87
N HIS A 4 -1.42 1.68 19.68
CA HIS A 4 -2.07 1.00 18.56
C HIS A 4 -1.08 1.02 17.39
N SER A 5 -0.62 -0.17 17.00
CA SER A 5 0.29 -0.34 15.89
C SER A 5 -0.41 -1.10 14.76
N VAL A 6 0.10 -0.91 13.55
CA VAL A 6 -0.34 -1.64 12.38
C VAL A 6 0.86 -1.90 11.50
N LYS A 7 0.93 -3.08 10.90
CA LYS A 7 1.98 -3.44 9.98
C LYS A 7 1.57 -3.08 8.57
N VAL A 8 2.22 -2.09 7.98
CA VAL A 8 2.00 -1.70 6.59
C VAL A 8 2.99 -2.46 5.70
N VAL A 9 2.47 -3.24 4.75
CA VAL A 9 3.27 -4.03 3.81
C VAL A 9 2.93 -3.60 2.38
N TRP A 10 3.93 -3.13 1.66
CA TRP A 10 3.86 -2.91 0.23
C TRP A 10 4.77 -3.91 -0.49
N LYS A 11 4.32 -4.45 -1.62
CA LYS A 11 5.08 -5.36 -2.46
C LYS A 11 5.00 -4.91 -3.90
N ARG A 12 6.17 -4.72 -4.52
CA ARG A 12 6.31 -4.48 -5.96
C ARG A 12 5.90 -5.74 -6.73
N GLN A 13 5.12 -5.60 -7.80
CA GLN A 13 4.89 -6.71 -8.72
C GLN A 13 6.15 -6.98 -9.55
N LEU A 14 6.31 -8.22 -10.03
CA LEU A 14 7.51 -8.62 -10.77
C LEU A 14 7.72 -7.77 -12.03
N GLU A 15 6.62 -7.42 -12.69
CA GLU A 15 6.55 -6.70 -13.96
C GLU A 15 6.56 -5.17 -13.81
N GLU A 16 6.48 -4.66 -12.57
CA GLU A 16 6.45 -3.22 -12.31
C GLU A 16 7.85 -2.64 -12.21
N THR A 17 8.15 -1.62 -13.01
CA THR A 17 9.38 -0.86 -12.87
C THR A 17 9.23 0.10 -11.69
N PHE A 18 10.20 0.12 -10.77
CA PHE A 18 10.15 1.02 -9.61
C PHE A 18 10.66 2.42 -9.93
N THR A 19 11.66 2.49 -10.82
CA THR A 19 12.38 3.72 -11.16
C THR A 19 11.60 4.67 -12.06
N ASP A 20 10.54 4.21 -12.71
CA ASP A 20 9.68 5.02 -13.59
C ASP A 20 8.55 5.74 -12.82
N ASN A 21 8.48 5.55 -11.49
CA ASN A 21 7.42 6.02 -10.59
C ASN A 21 6.00 5.52 -10.91
N LYS A 22 5.82 4.63 -11.89
CA LYS A 22 4.52 4.10 -12.33
C LYS A 22 4.10 2.81 -11.63
N TYR A 23 4.82 2.40 -10.59
CA TYR A 23 4.46 1.23 -9.78
C TYR A 23 3.16 1.45 -8.99
N SER A 24 2.37 0.39 -8.83
CA SER A 24 1.16 0.39 -8.02
C SER A 24 1.48 0.80 -6.58
N ARG A 25 0.68 1.73 -6.06
CA ARG A 25 0.72 2.13 -4.64
C ARG A 25 -0.22 1.30 -3.77
N GLY A 26 -0.81 0.24 -4.34
CA GLY A 26 -1.61 -0.72 -3.60
C GLY A 26 -0.76 -1.42 -2.54
N HIS A 27 -1.17 -1.30 -1.28
CA HIS A 27 -0.48 -1.89 -0.14
C HIS A 27 -1.50 -2.45 0.84
N THR A 28 -1.03 -3.20 1.83
CA THR A 28 -1.88 -3.91 2.78
C THR A 28 -1.52 -3.51 4.20
N TRP A 29 -2.54 -3.31 5.03
CA TRP A 29 -2.40 -3.09 6.46
C TRP A 29 -2.78 -4.36 7.18
N ALA A 30 -1.84 -4.93 7.93
CA ALA A 30 -2.08 -6.06 8.80
C ALA A 30 -2.14 -5.56 10.25
N PHE A 31 -3.29 -5.73 10.88
CA PHE A 31 -3.52 -5.39 12.27
C PHE A 31 -3.22 -6.60 13.14
N ASP A 32 -2.80 -6.36 14.38
CA ASP A 32 -2.46 -7.43 15.34
C ASP A 32 -3.66 -8.35 15.63
N GLY A 33 -4.89 -7.85 15.48
CA GLY A 33 -6.12 -8.64 15.58
C GLY A 33 -6.41 -9.56 14.38
N GLY A 34 -5.46 -9.70 13.44
CA GLY A 34 -5.59 -10.56 12.25
C GLY A 34 -6.37 -9.92 11.09
N ALA A 35 -6.89 -8.70 11.26
CA ALA A 35 -7.53 -7.97 10.18
C ALA A 35 -6.50 -7.54 9.13
N VAL A 36 -6.84 -7.75 7.86
CA VAL A 36 -6.01 -7.39 6.72
C VAL A 36 -6.82 -6.47 5.82
N VAL A 37 -6.37 -5.23 5.65
CA VAL A 37 -7.08 -4.19 4.90
C VAL A 37 -6.27 -3.81 3.66
N ALA A 38 -6.90 -3.87 2.49
CA ALA A 38 -6.33 -3.36 1.25
C ALA A 38 -6.43 -1.83 1.23
N ALA A 39 -5.31 -1.16 0.96
CA ALA A 39 -5.20 0.29 0.92
C ALA A 39 -4.42 0.73 -0.33
N SER A 40 -4.60 1.98 -0.72
CA SER A 40 -3.86 2.58 -1.83
C SER A 40 -3.68 4.08 -1.59
N SER A 41 -2.75 4.70 -2.31
CA SER A 41 -2.64 6.16 -2.34
C SER A 41 -3.90 6.78 -2.97
N ALA A 42 -4.26 7.98 -2.49
CA ALA A 42 -5.41 8.69 -3.02
C ALA A 42 -5.20 9.04 -4.52
N PRO A 43 -6.23 8.87 -5.37
CA PRO A 43 -6.14 9.17 -6.81
C PRO A 43 -5.90 10.66 -7.10
N SER A 44 -6.13 11.53 -6.10
CA SER A 44 -5.81 12.95 -6.15
C SER A 44 -4.31 13.25 -6.09
N ILE A 45 -3.50 12.32 -5.57
CA ILE A 45 -2.04 12.46 -5.42
C ILE A 45 -1.31 11.62 -6.45
N VAL A 46 -1.82 10.41 -6.73
CA VAL A 46 -1.26 9.51 -7.73
C VAL A 46 -2.29 9.33 -8.84
N PRO A 47 -2.02 9.84 -10.05
CA PRO A 47 -2.91 9.63 -11.19
C PRO A 47 -3.18 8.13 -11.37
N LEU A 48 -4.44 7.78 -11.61
CA LEU A 48 -4.81 6.41 -11.95
C LEU A 48 -4.01 5.99 -13.19
N PRO A 49 -3.42 4.78 -13.21
CA PRO A 49 -2.80 4.28 -14.44
C PRO A 49 -3.88 4.19 -15.54
N TYR A 50 -3.58 4.75 -16.72
CA TYR A 50 -4.41 4.70 -17.93
C TYR A 50 -4.33 3.33 -18.60
#